data_AF-A0A7S0XZM1-F1
#
_entry.id   AF-A0A7S0XZM1-F1
#
_cell.length_a   1.000
_cell.length_b   1.000
_cell.length_c   1.000
_cell.angle_alpha   90.00
_cell.angle_beta   90.00
_cell.angle_gamma   90.00
#
_symmetry.space_group_name_H-M   'P 1'
#
loop_
_entity.id
_entity.type
_entity.pdbx_description
1 polymer ?
#
loop_
_entity_poly.entity_id
_entity_poly.type
_entity_poly.pdbx_seq_one_letter_code
_entity_poly.pdbx_strand_id
1 'polypeptide(L)'
;GNDLALCLQWMDKPKRDVDELYRLLISPRVRDAYDDFTKQAERSNVIIYTRRPQLIYYHSTFTSRSIALRYGPESHDDVGQLLIAPSFRTADDFFSSYTGLALTVDEEVDVRCSLQRLFAARDALERALGLP
;
A
#
# COMPACT_ATOMS: atom_id res chain seq x y z
N GLY A 1 -12.06 2.52 -7.58
CA GLY A 1 -10.65 2.51 -7.97
C GLY A 1 -10.33 3.86 -8.55
N ASN A 2 -9.28 4.54 -8.07
CA ASN A 2 -8.96 5.88 -8.54
C ASN A 2 -7.70 5.81 -9.41
N ASP A 3 -7.90 5.97 -10.71
CA ASP A 3 -6.87 5.95 -11.76
C ASP A 3 -5.82 7.06 -11.58
N LEU A 4 -6.01 7.98 -10.64
CA LEU A 4 -5.01 8.97 -10.24
C LEU A 4 -3.74 8.33 -9.64
N ALA A 5 -3.87 7.17 -8.99
CA ALA A 5 -2.71 6.41 -8.50
C ALA A 5 -1.92 5.74 -9.63
N LEU A 6 -2.50 5.59 -10.83
CA LEU A 6 -1.84 5.11 -12.05
C LEU A 6 -1.10 6.25 -12.76
N CYS A 7 -1.66 7.46 -12.81
CA CYS A 7 -0.99 8.61 -13.45
C CYS A 7 0.32 9.04 -12.77
N LEU A 8 0.55 8.64 -11.51
CA LEU A 8 1.80 8.88 -10.80
C LEU A 8 2.78 7.72 -10.85
N GLN A 9 2.64 6.81 -11.81
CA GLN A 9 3.73 5.90 -12.22
C GLN A 9 5.03 6.64 -12.62
N TRP A 10 5.07 7.97 -12.62
CA TRP A 10 6.32 8.74 -12.56
C TRP A 10 6.98 8.61 -11.18
N MET A 11 7.97 7.72 -11.14
CA MET A 11 8.85 7.45 -10.02
C MET A 11 9.73 8.68 -9.74
N ASP A 12 10.21 8.85 -8.50
CA ASP A 12 10.95 10.02 -7.96
C ASP A 12 10.17 11.28 -7.53
N LYS A 13 8.89 11.15 -7.14
CA LYS A 13 8.23 12.25 -6.41
C LYS A 13 8.64 12.26 -4.94
N PRO A 14 9.00 13.43 -4.36
CA PRO A 14 9.25 13.54 -2.93
C PRO A 14 8.07 13.01 -2.11
N LYS A 15 8.37 12.29 -1.01
CA LYS A 15 7.35 11.71 -0.10
C LYS A 15 6.24 12.72 0.26
N ARG A 16 6.61 13.97 0.55
CA ARG A 16 5.66 15.02 0.92
C ARG A 16 4.59 15.27 -0.14
N ASP A 17 4.94 15.18 -1.43
CA ASP A 17 4.02 15.46 -2.54
C ASP A 17 3.07 14.27 -2.72
N VAL A 18 3.57 13.05 -2.51
CA VAL A 18 2.77 11.81 -2.51
C VAL A 18 1.78 11.82 -1.35
N ASP A 19 2.24 12.16 -0.14
CA ASP A 19 1.38 12.26 1.05
C ASP A 19 0.27 13.30 0.85
N GLU A 20 0.61 14.48 0.31
CA GLU A 20 -0.35 15.56 0.08
C GLU A 20 -1.40 15.17 -0.96
N LEU A 21 -0.99 14.51 -2.04
CA LEU A 21 -1.93 13.96 -3.01
C LEU A 21 -2.91 12.99 -2.33
N TYR A 22 -2.41 12.01 -1.58
CA TYR A 22 -3.29 11.03 -0.96
C TYR A 22 -4.24 11.67 0.04
N ARG A 23 -3.82 12.72 0.75
CA ARG A 23 -4.70 13.56 1.59
C ARG A 23 -5.84 14.19 0.78
N LEU A 24 -5.55 14.73 -0.41
CA LEU A 24 -6.56 15.32 -1.29
C LEU A 24 -7.52 14.29 -1.91
N LEU A 25 -7.10 13.03 -2.01
CA LEU A 25 -7.92 11.94 -2.56
C LEU A 25 -8.86 11.29 -1.55
N ILE A 26 -8.71 11.61 -0.27
CA ILE A 26 -9.61 11.09 0.77
C ILE A 26 -11.02 11.66 0.56
N SER A 27 -12.00 10.76 0.55
CA SER A 27 -13.41 11.15 0.47
C SER A 27 -13.79 12.04 1.67
N PRO A 28 -14.46 13.19 1.46
CA PRO A 28 -14.96 14.01 2.56
C PRO A 28 -15.90 13.27 3.52
N ARG A 29 -16.55 12.19 3.04
CA ARG A 29 -17.50 11.37 3.80
C ARG A 29 -16.85 10.18 4.51
N VAL A 30 -15.52 10.08 4.48
CA VAL A 30 -14.82 8.91 5.05
C VAL A 30 -15.04 8.77 6.55
N ARG A 31 -15.14 9.90 7.27
CA ARG A 31 -15.40 9.92 8.70
C ARG A 31 -16.81 9.44 9.02
N ASP A 32 -17.82 9.97 8.33
CA ASP A 32 -19.21 9.54 8.50
C ASP A 32 -19.35 8.03 8.28
N ALA A 33 -18.75 7.50 7.22
CA ALA A 33 -18.76 6.09 6.93
C ALA A 33 -18.08 5.27 8.05
N TYR A 34 -16.91 5.72 8.53
CA TYR A 34 -16.20 5.06 9.62
C TYR A 34 -17.00 5.07 10.93
N ASP A 35 -17.62 6.19 11.29
CA ASP A 35 -18.45 6.31 12.48
C ASP A 35 -19.68 5.39 12.40
N ASP A 36 -20.27 5.23 11.21
CA ASP A 36 -21.38 4.29 11.01
C ASP A 36 -20.94 2.82 11.13
N PHE A 37 -19.73 2.48 10.67
CA PHE A 37 -19.16 1.13 10.84
C PHE A 37 -18.80 0.82 12.29
N THR A 38 -18.17 1.77 13.01
CA THR A 38 -17.73 1.55 14.40
C THR A 38 -18.89 1.49 15.40
N LYS A 39 -20.08 2.01 15.07
CA LYS A 39 -21.30 1.75 15.84
C LYS A 39 -21.69 0.27 15.87
N GLN A 40 -21.22 -0.52 14.92
CA GLN A 40 -21.54 -1.94 14.76
C GLN A 40 -20.41 -2.89 15.19
N ALA A 41 -19.20 -2.37 15.42
CA ALA A 41 -18.02 -3.18 15.76
C ALA A 41 -17.11 -2.48 16.79
N GLU A 42 -16.64 -3.21 17.80
CA GLU A 42 -15.64 -2.70 18.75
C GLU A 42 -14.31 -2.42 18.03
N ARG A 43 -13.90 -1.15 18.01
CA ARG A 43 -12.59 -0.61 17.53
C ARG A 43 -12.06 -1.23 16.23
N SER A 44 -12.24 -0.50 15.13
CA SER A 44 -11.70 -0.88 13.82
C SER A 44 -10.29 -0.29 13.60
N ASN A 45 -9.31 -1.15 13.30
CA ASN A 45 -8.03 -0.72 12.77
C ASN A 45 -8.14 -0.45 11.27
N VAL A 46 -7.40 0.52 10.74
CA VAL A 46 -7.28 0.71 9.29
C VAL A 46 -6.34 -0.35 8.75
N ILE A 47 -6.85 -1.17 7.83
CA ILE A 47 -6.08 -2.19 7.13
C ILE A 47 -6.21 -1.94 5.65
N ILE A 48 -5.08 -1.94 4.93
CA ILE A 48 -5.09 -1.94 3.47
C ILE A 48 -4.99 -3.37 2.97
N TYR A 49 -6.04 -3.79 2.26
CA TYR A 49 -6.04 -4.97 1.42
C TYR A 49 -5.87 -4.54 -0.03
N THR A 50 -4.99 -5.21 -0.76
CA THR A 50 -4.81 -4.94 -2.18
C THR A 50 -4.70 -6.23 -2.98
N ARG A 51 -5.48 -6.28 -4.06
CA ARG A 51 -5.34 -7.27 -5.14
C ARG A 51 -4.53 -6.72 -6.31
N ARG A 52 -3.88 -5.56 -6.16
CA ARG A 52 -3.13 -4.94 -7.27
C ARG A 52 -2.13 -5.95 -7.80
N PRO A 53 -2.29 -6.42 -9.06
CA PRO A 53 -1.44 -7.47 -9.60
C PRO A 53 0.02 -7.10 -9.51
N GLN A 54 0.38 -5.83 -9.69
CA GLN A 54 1.76 -5.33 -9.66
C GLN A 54 2.50 -5.57 -8.33
N LEU A 55 1.77 -5.78 -7.23
CA LEU A 55 2.33 -6.05 -5.90
C LEU A 55 2.29 -7.53 -5.50
N ILE A 56 1.81 -8.39 -6.42
CA ILE A 56 1.74 -9.85 -6.25
C ILE A 56 2.53 -10.54 -7.39
N TYR A 57 2.46 -9.96 -8.58
CA TYR A 57 3.10 -10.29 -9.84
C TYR A 57 3.61 -8.98 -10.47
N TYR A 58 4.83 -8.61 -10.12
CA TYR A 58 5.50 -7.44 -10.68
C TYR A 58 5.99 -7.74 -12.09
N HIS A 59 5.64 -6.89 -13.06
CA HIS A 59 6.15 -7.00 -14.42
C HIS A 59 7.31 -6.02 -14.59
N SER A 60 8.53 -6.55 -14.63
CA SER A 60 9.76 -5.75 -14.75
C SER A 60 9.87 -5.12 -16.13
N THR A 61 9.97 -3.80 -16.17
CA THR A 61 10.30 -3.06 -17.40
C THR A 61 11.79 -3.17 -17.77
N PHE A 62 12.63 -3.59 -16.82
CA PHE A 62 14.08 -3.72 -17.01
C PHE A 62 14.47 -5.08 -17.59
N THR A 63 13.85 -6.14 -17.09
CA THR A 63 14.18 -7.53 -17.47
C THR A 63 13.10 -8.17 -18.35
N SER A 64 11.96 -7.51 -18.57
CA SER A 64 10.77 -8.04 -19.27
C SER A 64 10.22 -9.33 -18.64
N ARG A 65 10.56 -9.59 -17.37
CA ARG A 65 10.11 -10.76 -16.62
C ARG A 65 8.90 -10.42 -15.76
N SER A 66 8.04 -11.41 -15.58
CA SER A 66 7.00 -11.36 -14.55
C SER A 66 7.52 -12.06 -13.30
N ILE A 67 7.67 -11.31 -12.22
CA ILE A 67 8.23 -11.75 -10.95
C ILE A 67 7.09 -11.87 -9.95
N ALA A 68 6.86 -13.08 -9.46
CA ALA A 68 5.94 -13.30 -8.35
C ALA A 68 6.56 -12.72 -7.07
N LEU A 69 5.99 -11.63 -6.56
CA LEU A 69 6.41 -11.06 -5.29
C LEU A 69 5.89 -11.94 -4.15
N ARG A 70 6.77 -12.25 -3.20
CA ARG A 70 6.46 -13.05 -2.02
C ARG A 70 7.01 -12.33 -0.80
N TYR A 71 6.15 -12.20 0.20
CA TYR A 71 6.42 -11.53 1.48
C TYR A 71 6.15 -12.53 2.60
N GLY A 72 6.45 -12.16 3.85
CA GLY A 72 6.22 -13.02 5.00
C GLY A 72 4.75 -13.49 5.08
N PRO A 73 4.47 -14.67 5.65
CA PRO A 73 3.10 -15.21 5.75
C PRO A 73 2.09 -14.24 6.38
N GLU A 74 2.54 -13.41 7.31
CA GLU A 74 1.75 -12.36 7.97
C GLU A 74 1.29 -11.23 7.04
N SER A 75 1.88 -11.15 5.85
CA SER A 75 1.57 -10.15 4.82
C SER A 75 0.51 -10.64 3.82
N HIS A 76 -0.02 -11.85 4.00
CA HIS A 76 -1.05 -12.42 3.12
C HIS A 76 -2.30 -12.80 3.92
N ASP A 77 -3.47 -12.51 3.37
CA ASP A 77 -4.72 -13.05 3.90
C ASP A 77 -4.95 -14.52 3.44
N ASP A 78 -5.97 -15.19 3.99
CA ASP A 78 -6.31 -16.58 3.66
C ASP A 78 -6.67 -16.80 2.17
N VAL A 79 -6.91 -15.72 1.42
CA VAL A 79 -7.26 -15.75 -0.01
C VAL A 79 -6.13 -15.18 -0.90
N GLY A 80 -4.92 -14.99 -0.35
CA GLY A 80 -3.71 -14.61 -1.07
C GLY A 80 -3.61 -13.13 -1.46
N GLN A 81 -4.36 -12.25 -0.81
CA GLN A 81 -4.21 -10.79 -0.96
C GLN A 81 -3.08 -10.27 -0.10
N LEU A 82 -2.43 -9.22 -0.58
CA LEU A 82 -1.46 -8.52 0.24
C LEU A 82 -2.20 -7.71 1.32
N LEU A 83 -1.84 -8.01 2.56
CA LEU A 83 -2.33 -7.39 3.78
C LEU A 83 -1.24 -6.49 4.36
N ILE A 84 -1.49 -5.18 4.43
CA ILE A 84 -0.61 -4.27 5.17
C ILE A 84 -1.20 -4.05 6.55
N ALA A 85 -0.74 -4.87 7.50
CA ALA A 85 -1.15 -4.78 8.90
C ALA A 85 -0.62 -3.49 9.57
N PRO A 86 -1.29 -3.01 10.64
CA PRO A 86 -0.82 -1.84 11.41
C PRO A 86 0.57 -2.01 12.05
N SER A 87 1.04 -3.25 12.21
CA SER A 87 2.37 -3.55 12.71
C SER A 87 3.48 -3.05 11.78
N PHE A 88 3.23 -3.05 10.46
CA PHE A 88 4.18 -2.52 9.50
C PHE A 88 4.11 -1.00 9.49
N ARG A 89 5.24 -0.33 9.74
CA ARG A 89 5.27 1.13 9.83
C ARG A 89 5.70 1.80 8.53
N THR A 90 6.56 1.15 7.77
CA THR A 90 7.11 1.71 6.52
C THR A 90 7.14 0.65 5.41
N ALA A 91 7.29 1.11 4.17
CA ALA A 91 7.52 0.23 3.04
C ALA A 91 8.80 -0.59 3.19
N ASP A 92 9.85 -0.03 3.80
CA ASP A 92 11.12 -0.73 4.02
C ASP A 92 10.99 -1.84 5.06
N ASP A 93 10.23 -1.58 6.12
CA ASP A 93 9.87 -2.56 7.15
C ASP A 93 9.07 -3.71 6.52
N PHE A 94 8.06 -3.40 5.72
CA PHE A 94 7.29 -4.41 4.97
C PHE A 94 8.17 -5.20 4.00
N PHE A 95 9.03 -4.51 3.24
CA PHE A 95 9.92 -5.12 2.26
C PHE A 95 11.01 -5.99 2.92
N SER A 96 11.35 -5.75 4.19
CA SER A 96 12.28 -6.63 4.93
C SER A 96 11.75 -8.06 5.09
N SER A 97 10.43 -8.27 4.98
CA SER A 97 9.80 -9.60 4.95
C SER A 97 9.83 -10.27 3.57
N TYR A 98 10.42 -9.63 2.56
CA TYR A 98 10.45 -10.17 1.19
C TYR A 98 11.26 -11.47 1.12
N THR A 99 10.63 -12.50 0.55
CA THR A 99 11.18 -13.86 0.43
C THR A 99 11.10 -14.40 -1.01
N GLY A 100 10.79 -13.53 -1.97
CA GLY A 100 10.67 -13.89 -3.39
C GLY A 100 12.03 -14.05 -4.09
N LEU A 101 11.96 -14.10 -5.43
CA LEU A 101 13.17 -14.14 -6.26
C LEU A 101 13.99 -12.86 -6.08
N ALA A 102 15.32 -12.97 -6.18
CA ALA A 102 16.18 -11.79 -6.12
C ALA A 102 15.78 -10.77 -7.21
N LEU A 103 15.52 -9.54 -6.77
CA LEU A 103 15.23 -8.40 -7.63
C LEU A 103 16.54 -7.70 -8.03
N THR A 104 16.56 -7.06 -9.18
CA THR A 104 17.61 -6.06 -9.45
C THR A 104 17.42 -4.82 -8.57
N VAL A 105 18.44 -3.97 -8.49
CA VAL A 105 18.36 -2.70 -7.72
C VAL A 105 17.18 -1.84 -8.21
N ASP A 106 17.00 -1.74 -9.52
CA ASP A 106 15.91 -0.94 -10.09
C ASP A 106 14.53 -1.57 -9.82
N GLU A 107 14.40 -2.90 -9.95
CA GLU A 107 13.16 -3.61 -9.63
C GLU A 107 12.79 -3.49 -8.15
N GLU A 108 13.78 -3.51 -7.26
CA GLU A 108 13.58 -3.28 -5.83
C GLU A 108 13.09 -1.85 -5.55
N VAL A 109 13.67 -0.84 -6.21
CA VAL A 109 13.22 0.54 -6.09
C VAL A 109 11.76 0.68 -6.53
N ASP A 110 11.37 0.11 -7.67
CA ASP A 110 10.00 0.14 -8.18
C ASP A 110 8.99 -0.47 -7.19
N VAL A 111 9.34 -1.63 -6.65
CA VAL A 111 8.49 -2.34 -5.68
C VAL A 111 8.37 -1.54 -4.39
N ARG A 112 9.48 -1.00 -3.87
CA ARG A 112 9.48 -0.15 -2.67
C ARG A 112 8.65 1.12 -2.89
N CYS A 113 8.78 1.79 -4.03
CA CYS A 113 7.96 2.96 -4.37
C CYS A 113 6.46 2.61 -4.44
N SER A 114 6.13 1.44 -4.99
CA SER A 114 4.75 0.95 -5.03
C SER A 114 4.19 0.68 -3.63
N LEU A 115 4.98 0.09 -2.74
CA LEU A 115 4.63 -0.09 -1.33
C LEU A 115 4.46 1.25 -0.62
N GLN A 116 5.41 2.19 -0.75
CA GLN A 116 5.37 3.52 -0.12
C GLN A 116 4.06 4.25 -0.38
N ARG A 117 3.46 4.08 -1.57
CA ARG A 117 2.17 4.67 -1.92
C ARG A 117 1.00 4.05 -1.18
N LEU A 118 1.04 2.74 -0.93
CA LEU A 118 0.03 2.11 -0.08
C LEU A 118 0.14 2.62 1.35
N PHE A 119 1.36 2.74 1.88
CA PHE A 119 1.58 3.35 3.19
C PHE A 119 1.08 4.81 3.23
N ALA A 120 1.41 5.63 2.23
CA ALA A 120 0.90 7.01 2.15
C ALA A 120 -0.64 7.07 2.10
N ALA A 121 -1.28 6.14 1.38
CA ALA A 121 -2.73 6.03 1.35
C ALA A 121 -3.30 5.66 2.73
N ARG A 122 -2.66 4.72 3.45
CA ARG A 122 -3.05 4.31 4.80
C ARG A 122 -2.93 5.49 5.76
N ASP A 123 -1.76 6.12 5.78
CA ASP A 123 -1.45 7.22 6.69
C ASP A 123 -2.37 8.44 6.41
N ALA A 124 -2.76 8.67 5.16
CA ALA A 124 -3.74 9.71 4.83
C ALA A 124 -5.14 9.37 5.39
N LEU A 125 -5.55 8.10 5.30
CA LEU A 125 -6.81 7.62 5.86
C LEU A 125 -6.81 7.66 7.39
N GLU A 126 -5.77 7.16 8.04
CA GLU A 126 -5.59 7.20 9.50
C GLU A 126 -5.67 8.64 10.02
N ARG A 127 -4.94 9.57 9.38
CA ARG A 127 -5.02 11.01 9.71
C ARG A 127 -6.41 11.60 9.52
N ALA A 128 -7.09 11.27 8.42
CA ALA A 128 -8.45 11.76 8.16
C ALA A 128 -9.46 11.25 9.21
N LEU A 129 -9.24 10.05 9.75
CA LEU A 129 -10.06 9.42 10.77
C LEU A 129 -9.65 9.81 12.20
N GLY A 130 -8.44 10.36 12.40
CA GLY A 130 -7.91 10.67 13.73
C GLY A 130 -7.42 9.43 14.48
N LEU A 131 -6.91 8.45 13.73
CA LEU A 131 -6.36 7.20 14.24
C LEU A 131 -4.82 7.31 14.40
N PRO A 132 -4.23 6.56 15.35
CA PRO A 132 -2.81 6.65 15.69
C PRO A 132 -1.87 6.09 14.62
#